data_AF-A0ABD0NIH1-F1
#
_entry.id   AF-A0ABD0NIH1-F1
#
_cell.length_a   1.000
_cell.length_b   1.000
_cell.length_c   1.000
_cell.angle_alpha   90.00
_cell.angle_beta   90.00
_cell.angle_gamma   90.00
#
_symmetry.space_group_name_H-M   'P 1'
#
loop_
_entity.id
_entity.type
_entity.pdbx_description
1 polymer ?
#
loop_
_entity_poly.entity_id
_entity_poly.type
_entity_poly.pdbx_seq_one_letter_code
_entity_poly.pdbx_strand_id
1 'polypeptide(L)' 'FLSSALNVKSSHLRELDLSYNHLGDSGVKLLSGKLQDPNCTLDKLKYVQQE' A
#
# COMPACT_ATOMS: atom_id res chain seq x y z
N PHE A 1 7.55 -8.22 1.03
CA PHE A 1 6.88 -8.52 -0.25
C PHE A 1 5.98 -7.37 -0.72
N LEU A 2 4.97 -6.95 0.04
CA LEU A 2 4.06 -5.84 -0.37
C LEU A 2 4.76 -4.46 -0.47
N SER A 3 5.64 -4.15 0.47
CA SER A 3 6.41 -2.89 0.49
C SER A 3 7.39 -2.76 -0.69
N SER A 4 7.87 -3.86 -1.24
CA SER A 4 8.73 -3.89 -2.43
C SER A 4 7.94 -3.55 -3.69
N ALA A 5 6.68 -4.00 -3.80
CA ALA A 5 5.79 -3.69 -4.92
C ALA A 5 5.45 -2.18 -5.00
N LEU A 6 5.44 -1.50 -3.85
CA LEU A 6 5.22 -0.05 -3.75
C LEU A 6 6.50 0.78 -3.95
N ASN A 7 7.68 0.15 -3.95
CA ASN A 7 8.96 0.86 -4.06
C ASN A 7 9.48 0.94 -5.50
N VAL A 8 8.70 0.51 -6.49
CA VAL A 8 9.13 0.54 -7.88
C VAL A 8 8.82 1.92 -8.42
N LYS A 9 9.86 2.76 -8.56
CA LYS A 9 9.84 4.06 -9.27
C LYS A 9 9.24 4.01 -10.69
N SER A 10 9.03 2.81 -11.22
CA SER A 10 8.43 2.51 -12.53
C SER A 10 7.07 1.82 -12.43
N SER A 11 6.45 1.80 -11.24
CA SER A 11 5.15 1.16 -11.07
C SER A 11 4.09 2.03 -11.74
N HIS A 12 3.53 1.53 -12.85
CA HIS A 12 2.27 2.04 -13.39
C HIS A 12 1.07 1.69 -12.48
N LEU A 13 1.31 1.20 -11.27
CA LEU A 13 0.28 0.87 -10.30
C LEU A 13 -0.32 2.15 -9.76
N ARG A 14 -1.53 2.46 -10.25
CA ARG A 14 -2.35 3.59 -9.79
C ARG A 14 -3.38 3.15 -8.76
N GLU A 15 -3.75 1.88 -8.75
CA GLU A 15 -4.76 1.35 -7.83
C GLU A 15 -4.24 0.07 -7.17
N LEU A 16 -4.40 0.00 -5.84
CA LEU A 16 -4.09 -1.19 -5.05
C LEU A 16 -5.29 -1.54 -4.17
N ASP A 17 -5.75 -2.79 -4.27
CA ASP A 17 -6.80 -3.32 -3.43
C ASP A 17 -6.23 -4.32 -2.43
N LEU A 18 -6.28 -3.96 -1.16
CA LEU A 18 -5.88 -4.80 -0.02
C LEU A 18 -7.09 -5.20 0.83
N SER A 19 -8.31 -5.04 0.31
CA SER A 19 -9.51 -5.54 0.98
C SER A 19 -9.33 -7.02 1.31
N TYR A 20 -9.78 -7.41 2.50
CA TYR A 20 -9.70 -8.80 2.97
C TYR A 20 -8.26 -9.33 3.19
N ASN A 21 -7.28 -8.45 3.38
CA ASN A 21 -5.95 -8.83 3.85
C ASN A 21 -5.76 -8.44 5.32
N HIS A 22 -5.13 -9.33 6.09
CA HIS A 22 -4.75 -9.03 7.47
C HIS A 22 -3.33 -8.44 7.52
N LEU A 23 -3.25 -7.11 7.42
CA LEU A 23 -1.97 -6.39 7.41
C LEU A 23 -1.31 -6.32 8.80
N GLY A 24 -2.12 -6.38 9.87
CA GLY A 24 -1.71 -6.06 11.23
C GLY A 24 -1.15 -4.63 11.37
N ASP A 25 -0.83 -4.22 12.60
CA ASP A 25 -0.36 -2.85 12.87
C ASP A 25 0.96 -2.51 12.16
N SER A 26 1.85 -3.50 12.06
CA SER A 26 3.15 -3.34 11.39
C SER A 26 2.99 -3.14 9.88
N GLY A 27 2.08 -3.88 9.24
CA GLY A 27 1.77 -3.71 7.82
C GLY A 27 1.10 -2.38 7.53
N VAL A 28 0.17 -1.94 8.38
CA VAL A 28 -0.49 -0.63 8.27
C VAL A 28 0.52 0.51 8.41
N LYS A 29 1.42 0.43 9.40
CA LYS A 29 2.47 1.45 9.60
C LYS A 29 3.43 1.53 8.40
N LEU A 30 3.84 0.39 7.86
CA LEU A 30 4.70 0.32 6.69
C LEU A 30 4.03 0.92 5.44
N LEU A 31 2.75 0.58 5.22
CA LEU A 31 1.96 1.11 4.12
C LEU A 31 1.78 2.62 4.23
N SER A 32 1.46 3.12 5.42
CA SER A 32 1.29 4.55 5.71
C SER A 32 2.57 5.33 5.39
N GLY A 33 3.73 4.82 5.80
CA GLY A 33 5.01 5.45 5.47
C GLY A 33 5.31 5.46 3.95
N LYS A 34 4.86 4.44 3.21
CA LYS A 34 5.03 4.39 1.74
C LYS A 34 4.10 5.36 1.01
N LEU A 35 2.88 5.57 1.50
CA LEU A 35 1.94 6.55 0.93
C LEU A 35 2.40 8.00 1.15
N GLN A 36 3.23 8.24 2.17
CA GLN A 36 3.86 9.54 2.42
C GLN A 36 5.09 9.81 1.55
N ASP A 37 5.59 8.81 0.81
CA ASP A 37 6.71 8.99 -0.10
C ASP A 37 6.27 9.89 -1.27
N PRO A 38 6.98 10.99 -1.57
CA PRO A 38 6.63 11.87 -2.69
C PRO A 38 6.72 11.17 -4.06
N ASN A 39 7.40 10.02 -4.14
CA ASN A 39 7.45 9.21 -5.35
C ASN A 39 6.31 8.18 -5.44
N CYS A 40 5.39 8.17 -4.47
CA CYS A 40 4.23 7.28 -4.53
C CYS A 40 3.34 7.67 -5.71
N THR A 41 3.10 6.72 -6.62
CA THR A 41 2.29 6.92 -7.82
C THR A 41 0.85 6.40 -7.66
N LEU A 42 0.47 5.95 -6.47
CA LEU A 42 -0.81 5.33 -6.19
C LEU A 42 -1.90 6.41 -6.05
N ASP A 43 -2.95 6.33 -6.88
CA ASP A 43 -4.11 7.22 -6.82
C ASP A 43 -5.19 6.67 -5.89
N LYS A 44 -5.36 5.34 -5.83
CA LYS A 44 -6.38 4.70 -5.02
C LYS A 44 -5.82 3.53 -4.23
N LEU A 45 -6.13 3.52 -2.95
CA LEU A 45 -5.94 2.39 -2.05
C LEU A 45 -7.30 1.96 -1.53
N LYS A 46 -7.62 0.67 -1.65
CA LYS A 46 -8.73 0.06 -0.94
C LYS A 46 -8.18 -0.79 0.20
N TYR A 47 -8.70 -0.55 1.39
CA TYR A 47 -8.36 -1.29 2.59
C TYR A 47 -9.63 -1.52 3.41
N VAL A 48 -9.88 -2.77 3.77
CA VAL A 48 -11.00 -3.19 4.62
C VAL A 48 -10.45 -4.18 5.62
N GLN A 49 -10.53 -3.85 6.91
CA GLN A 49 -10.30 -4.80 7.99
C GLN A 49 -11.54 -5.67 8.15
N GLN A 50 -11.33 -6.98 8.19
CA GLN A 50 -12.32 -7.88 8.78
C GLN A 50 -12.18 -7.77 10.30
N GLU A 51 -13.31 -7.60 11.00
CA GLU A 51 -13.40 -7.78 12.46
C GLU A 51 -13.14 -9.24 12.86
#